data_AF-A0A1F9A4L0-F1
#
_entry.id   AF-A0A1F9A4L0-F1
#
_cell.length_a   1.000
_cell.length_b   1.000
_cell.length_c   1.000
_cell.angle_alpha   90.00
_cell.angle_beta   90.00
_cell.angle_gamma   90.00
#
_symmetry.space_group_name_H-M   'P 1'
#
loop_
_entity.id
_entity.type
_entity.pdbx_description
1 polymer ?
#
loop_
_entity_poly.entity_id
_entity_poly.type
_entity_poly.pdbx_seq_one_letter_code
_entity_poly.pdbx_strand_id
1 'polypeptide(L)'
;METKYIAIFFIIMLTFNRLRLARLSATFKEKKKGEISKRWTYFLLFILYVAIIFGSILENCLLVETLNIVISSVGLIAYVIGLVGRNKAIKTLGKYWSTHIEVRDGQHIVQEGLYKYVRHPGYLSLIIETLSIPLMLNAYYSFLGVIFTCIPAVLIRAKFEDMEMEKKIGKKFSAYKMKTGAFIPKKLLVLKIPTLKKKHPPKTS
;
A
#
# COMPACT_ATOMS: atom_id res chain seq x y z
N MET A 1 17.32 3.18 29.20
CA MET A 1 15.90 3.07 29.61
C MET A 1 14.94 3.32 28.45
N GLU A 2 15.26 4.20 27.51
CA GLU A 2 14.36 4.66 26.43
C GLU A 2 13.95 3.58 25.41
N THR A 3 14.84 2.66 25.04
CA THR A 3 14.59 1.61 24.02
C THR A 3 13.49 0.61 24.40
N LYS A 4 13.29 0.31 25.68
CA LYS A 4 12.21 -0.60 26.13
C LYS A 4 10.82 -0.01 25.89
N TYR A 5 10.66 1.30 26.10
CA TYR A 5 9.39 2.00 25.87
C TYR A 5 9.08 2.12 24.38
N ILE A 6 10.10 2.26 23.54
CA ILE A 6 9.97 2.24 22.09
C ILE A 6 9.44 0.89 21.62
N ALA A 7 10.04 -0.23 22.04
CA ALA A 7 9.55 -1.55 21.68
C ALA A 7 8.08 -1.78 22.14
N ILE A 8 7.74 -1.36 23.37
CA ILE A 8 6.37 -1.43 23.89
C ILE A 8 5.41 -0.58 23.04
N PHE A 9 5.80 0.64 22.69
CA PHE A 9 5.01 1.52 21.82
C PHE A 9 4.73 0.86 20.46
N PHE A 10 5.74 0.25 19.83
CA PHE A 10 5.56 -0.46 18.56
C PHE A 10 4.67 -1.70 18.70
N ILE A 11 4.78 -2.46 19.79
CA ILE A 11 3.90 -3.60 20.08
C ILE A 11 2.44 -3.13 20.26
N ILE A 12 2.22 -2.03 20.99
CA ILE A 12 0.89 -1.43 21.15
C ILE A 12 0.36 -0.97 19.78
N MET A 13 1.19 -0.29 18.99
CA MET A 13 0.83 0.19 17.65
C MET A 13 0.46 -0.96 16.70
N LEU A 14 1.21 -2.06 16.75
CA LEU A 14 0.95 -3.30 16.01
C LEU A 14 -0.36 -3.94 16.41
N THR A 15 -0.57 -4.09 17.72
CA THR A 15 -1.78 -4.69 18.29
C THR A 15 -2.99 -3.84 17.95
N PHE A 16 -2.88 -2.52 18.08
CA PHE A 16 -3.90 -1.56 17.68
C PHE A 16 -4.22 -1.67 16.19
N ASN A 17 -3.22 -1.74 15.31
CA ASN A 17 -3.46 -1.93 13.87
C ASN A 17 -4.15 -3.25 13.55
N ARG A 18 -3.77 -4.33 14.24
CA ARG A 18 -4.40 -5.65 14.10
C ARG A 18 -5.85 -5.63 14.53
N LEU A 19 -6.14 -5.08 15.71
CA LEU A 19 -7.51 -4.92 16.21
C LEU A 19 -8.33 -4.01 15.29
N ARG A 20 -7.73 -2.92 14.79
CA ARG A 20 -8.36 -2.01 13.84
C ARG A 20 -8.75 -2.73 12.55
N LEU A 21 -7.82 -3.46 11.94
CA LEU A 21 -8.09 -4.22 10.71
C LEU A 21 -9.13 -5.31 10.98
N ALA A 22 -9.05 -6.03 12.10
CA ALA A 22 -10.02 -7.04 12.47
C ALA A 22 -11.44 -6.47 12.65
N ARG A 23 -11.56 -5.31 13.31
CA ARG A 23 -12.83 -4.58 13.44
C ARG A 23 -13.38 -4.15 12.09
N LEU A 24 -12.55 -3.54 11.26
CA LEU A 24 -12.94 -3.13 9.90
C LEU A 24 -13.37 -4.35 9.06
N SER A 25 -12.68 -5.49 9.21
CA SER A 25 -13.01 -6.73 8.50
C SER A 25 -14.33 -7.30 8.99
N ALA A 26 -14.63 -7.20 10.28
CA ALA A 26 -15.92 -7.59 10.84
C ALA A 26 -17.05 -6.67 10.37
N THR A 27 -16.82 -5.34 10.30
CA THR A 27 -17.82 -4.37 9.85
C THR A 27 -18.26 -4.59 8.39
N PHE A 28 -17.33 -4.95 7.51
CA PHE A 28 -17.60 -5.12 6.07
C PHE A 28 -17.74 -6.58 5.62
N LYS A 29 -17.90 -7.51 6.57
CA LYS A 29 -18.05 -8.94 6.31
C LYS A 29 -19.43 -9.24 5.72
N GLU A 30 -19.59 -9.14 4.40
CA GLU A 30 -20.77 -9.71 3.74
C GLU A 30 -20.71 -11.24 3.71
N LYS A 31 -21.89 -11.87 3.72
CA LYS A 31 -22.04 -13.33 3.69
C LYS A 31 -21.66 -13.95 2.33
N LYS A 32 -21.74 -13.20 1.22
CA LYS A 32 -21.33 -13.68 -0.10
C LYS A 32 -19.82 -13.50 -0.28
N LYS A 33 -19.08 -14.60 -0.12
CA LYS A 33 -17.64 -14.65 -0.37
C LYS A 33 -17.38 -14.61 -1.88
N GLY A 34 -16.51 -13.71 -2.32
CA GLY A 34 -15.92 -13.78 -3.64
C GLY A 34 -14.86 -14.88 -3.72
N GLU A 35 -14.38 -15.15 -4.93
CA GLU A 35 -13.27 -16.08 -5.11
C GLU A 35 -11.98 -15.44 -4.59
N ILE A 36 -11.32 -16.15 -3.67
CA ILE A 36 -10.05 -15.73 -3.10
C ILE A 36 -8.93 -16.25 -4.00
N SER A 37 -8.18 -15.34 -4.60
CA SER A 37 -7.01 -15.67 -5.42
C SER A 37 -5.71 -15.38 -4.66
N LYS A 38 -4.66 -16.15 -4.98
CA LYS A 38 -3.26 -15.95 -4.52
C LYS A 38 -3.10 -15.67 -3.02
N ARG A 39 -3.73 -16.50 -2.16
CA ARG A 39 -3.72 -16.35 -0.69
C ARG A 39 -2.32 -16.22 -0.08
N TRP A 40 -1.31 -16.88 -0.67
CA TRP A 40 0.10 -16.80 -0.24
C TRP A 40 0.65 -15.37 -0.22
N THR A 41 0.18 -14.47 -1.09
CA THR A 41 0.65 -13.08 -1.14
C THR A 41 0.30 -12.32 0.14
N TYR A 42 -0.81 -12.66 0.81
CA TYR A 42 -1.15 -12.08 2.10
C TYR A 42 -0.17 -12.54 3.18
N PHE A 43 0.15 -13.84 3.21
CA PHE A 43 1.12 -14.39 4.16
C PHE A 43 2.53 -13.82 3.91
N LEU A 44 2.95 -13.69 2.66
CA LEU A 44 4.21 -13.04 2.31
C LEU A 44 4.27 -11.61 2.85
N LEU A 45 3.26 -10.78 2.55
CA LEU A 45 3.22 -9.41 3.05
C LEU A 45 3.17 -9.36 4.59
N PHE A 46 2.48 -10.29 5.22
CA PHE A 46 2.43 -10.37 6.68
C PHE A 46 3.80 -10.70 7.27
N ILE A 47 4.49 -11.71 6.74
CA ILE A 47 5.81 -12.12 7.20
C ILE A 47 6.81 -10.97 6.98
N LEU A 48 6.81 -10.35 5.81
CA LEU A 48 7.66 -9.19 5.53
C LEU A 48 7.38 -8.03 6.49
N TYR A 49 6.11 -7.71 6.74
CA TYR A 49 5.73 -6.65 7.67
C TYR A 49 6.25 -6.90 9.09
N VAL A 50 6.12 -8.13 9.57
CA VAL A 50 6.63 -8.56 10.87
C VAL A 50 8.16 -8.51 10.90
N ALA A 51 8.81 -9.04 9.87
CA ALA A 51 10.26 -9.05 9.73
C ALA A 51 10.86 -7.62 9.73
N ILE A 52 10.22 -6.66 9.04
CA ILE A 52 10.66 -5.26 9.05
C ILE A 52 10.57 -4.66 10.45
N ILE A 53 9.52 -4.97 11.21
CA ILE A 53 9.38 -4.43 12.57
C ILE A 53 10.44 -5.00 13.49
N PHE A 54 10.59 -6.32 13.52
CA PHE A 54 11.61 -6.96 14.35
C PHE A 54 13.02 -6.56 13.92
N GLY A 55 13.28 -6.49 12.61
CA GLY A 55 14.54 -6.01 12.05
C GLY A 55 14.84 -4.57 12.47
N SER A 56 13.85 -3.67 12.39
CA SER A 56 14.03 -2.26 12.78
C SER A 56 14.29 -2.11 14.28
N ILE A 57 13.62 -2.89 15.12
CA ILE A 57 13.85 -2.90 16.57
C ILE A 57 15.25 -3.45 16.87
N LEU A 58 15.63 -4.55 16.23
CA LEU A 58 16.94 -5.18 16.42
C LEU A 58 18.06 -4.22 16.00
N GLU A 59 17.94 -3.62 14.81
CA GLU A 59 18.89 -2.63 14.30
C GLU A 59 18.99 -1.42 15.22
N ASN A 60 17.86 -0.89 15.71
CA ASN A 60 17.88 0.21 16.66
C ASN A 60 18.60 -0.15 17.97
N CYS A 61 18.34 -1.34 18.51
CA CYS A 61 18.98 -1.81 19.73
C CYS A 61 20.48 -2.08 19.58
N LEU A 62 20.93 -2.51 18.40
CA LEU A 62 22.32 -2.93 18.16
C LEU A 62 23.20 -1.83 17.58
N LEU A 63 22.67 -0.98 16.70
CA LEU A 63 23.47 -0.08 15.85
C LEU A 63 23.15 1.41 16.06
N VAL A 64 22.05 1.75 16.73
CA VAL A 64 21.64 3.16 16.89
C VAL A 64 21.91 3.62 18.32
N GLU A 65 22.97 4.41 18.50
CA GLU A 65 23.35 4.95 19.81
C GLU A 65 22.50 6.15 20.23
N THR A 66 22.13 7.02 19.27
CA THR A 66 21.31 8.21 19.50
C THR A 66 20.22 8.33 18.45
N LEU A 67 19.01 8.66 18.88
CA LEU A 67 17.88 8.85 17.99
C LEU A 67 17.85 10.28 17.45
N ASN A 68 17.85 10.41 16.13
CA ASN A 68 17.57 11.69 15.50
C ASN A 68 16.06 11.97 15.57
N ILE A 69 15.66 12.87 16.46
CA ILE A 69 14.26 13.23 16.71
C ILE A 69 13.58 13.76 15.46
N VAL A 70 14.30 14.48 14.58
CA VAL A 70 13.74 15.02 13.34
C VAL A 70 13.34 13.87 12.41
N ILE A 71 14.24 12.90 12.20
CA ILE A 71 13.98 11.73 11.37
C ILE A 71 12.85 10.89 11.97
N SER A 72 12.88 10.67 13.28
CA SER A 72 11.82 9.94 13.97
C SER A 72 10.46 10.61 13.83
N SER A 73 10.42 11.95 13.91
CA SER A 73 9.20 12.75 13.74
C SER A 73 8.67 12.68 12.31
N VAL A 74 9.55 12.75 11.31
CA VAL A 74 9.18 12.54 9.90
C VAL A 74 8.58 11.15 9.69
N GLY A 75 9.20 10.13 10.27
CA GLY A 75 8.67 8.76 10.26
C GLY A 75 7.28 8.69 10.89
N LEU A 76 7.07 9.30 12.06
CA LEU A 76 5.77 9.31 12.72
C LEU A 76 4.69 10.02 11.90
N ILE A 77 5.00 11.17 11.31
CA ILE A 77 4.06 11.92 10.46
C ILE A 77 3.70 11.08 9.23
N ALA A 78 4.69 10.49 8.56
CA ALA A 78 4.46 9.60 7.43
C ALA A 78 3.59 8.40 7.82
N TYR A 79 3.82 7.81 8.99
CA TYR A 79 3.03 6.71 9.52
C TYR A 79 1.56 7.11 9.69
N VAL A 80 1.30 8.27 10.30
CA VAL A 80 -0.06 8.80 10.50
C VAL A 80 -0.74 9.07 9.16
N ILE A 81 -0.03 9.65 8.18
CA ILE A 81 -0.55 9.86 6.82
C ILE A 81 -0.95 8.54 6.18
N GLY A 82 -0.08 7.52 6.23
CA GLY A 82 -0.38 6.18 5.74
C GLY A 82 -1.60 5.58 6.44
N LEU A 83 -1.66 5.68 7.77
CA LEU A 83 -2.75 5.15 8.59
C LEU A 83 -4.11 5.76 8.22
N VAL A 84 -4.16 7.09 8.01
CA VAL A 84 -5.35 7.84 7.59
C VAL A 84 -5.71 7.52 6.15
N GLY A 85 -4.73 7.48 5.24
CA GLY A 85 -4.93 7.11 3.84
C GLY A 85 -5.55 5.72 3.71
N ARG A 86 -5.03 4.74 4.46
CA ARG A 86 -5.53 3.37 4.47
C ARG A 86 -6.96 3.30 5.01
N ASN A 87 -7.25 4.03 6.09
CA ASN A 87 -8.61 4.12 6.63
C ASN A 87 -9.60 4.70 5.62
N LYS A 88 -9.23 5.78 4.94
CA LYS A 88 -10.07 6.38 3.89
C LYS A 88 -10.29 5.40 2.75
N ALA A 89 -9.25 4.71 2.28
CA ALA A 89 -9.35 3.70 1.23
C ALA A 89 -10.30 2.55 1.62
N ILE A 90 -10.14 2.00 2.83
CA ILE A 90 -11.01 0.93 3.35
C ILE A 90 -12.47 1.40 3.43
N LYS A 91 -12.71 2.59 4.02
CA LYS A 91 -14.07 3.16 4.11
C LYS A 91 -14.70 3.39 2.75
N THR A 92 -13.91 3.83 1.76
CA THR A 92 -14.40 4.09 0.40
C THR A 92 -14.75 2.79 -0.34
N LEU A 93 -13.98 1.72 -0.15
CA LEU A 93 -14.33 0.39 -0.66
C LEU A 93 -15.55 -0.20 0.06
N GLY A 94 -15.71 0.10 1.35
CA GLY A 94 -16.80 -0.37 2.18
C GLY A 94 -16.95 -1.88 2.11
N LYS A 95 -18.13 -2.34 1.69
CA LYS A 95 -18.43 -3.77 1.55
C LYS A 95 -17.46 -4.51 0.63
N TYR A 96 -16.89 -3.87 -0.39
CA TYR A 96 -15.97 -4.53 -1.33
C TYR A 96 -14.55 -4.72 -0.79
N TRP A 97 -14.26 -4.24 0.42
CA TRP A 97 -12.94 -4.41 1.00
C TRP A 97 -12.70 -5.85 1.48
N SER A 98 -11.51 -6.38 1.19
CA SER A 98 -11.04 -7.69 1.66
C SER A 98 -9.54 -7.63 1.97
N THR A 99 -9.09 -8.44 2.94
CA THR A 99 -7.66 -8.64 3.23
C THR A 99 -6.98 -9.56 2.22
N HIS A 100 -7.77 -10.32 1.47
CA HIS A 100 -7.29 -11.16 0.37
C HIS A 100 -7.58 -10.49 -0.97
N ILE A 101 -6.93 -10.96 -2.04
CA ILE A 101 -7.35 -10.60 -3.39
C ILE A 101 -8.65 -11.37 -3.63
N GLU A 102 -9.76 -10.67 -3.46
CA GLU A 102 -11.10 -11.22 -3.56
C GLU A 102 -11.90 -10.31 -4.49
N VAL A 103 -12.44 -10.91 -5.55
CA VAL A 103 -13.35 -10.21 -6.45
C VAL A 103 -14.71 -10.87 -6.32
N ARG A 104 -15.70 -10.09 -5.84
CA ARG A 104 -17.06 -10.56 -5.58
C ARG A 104 -17.94 -10.45 -6.82
N ASP A 105 -18.92 -11.35 -6.90
CA ASP A 105 -19.88 -11.32 -8.00
C ASP A 105 -20.77 -10.07 -7.91
N GLY A 106 -20.92 -9.36 -9.03
CA GLY A 106 -21.63 -8.07 -9.07
C GLY A 106 -20.86 -6.92 -8.42
N GLN A 107 -19.56 -7.07 -8.13
CA GLN A 107 -18.72 -5.98 -7.64
C GLN A 107 -18.63 -4.84 -8.66
N HIS A 108 -18.97 -3.62 -8.23
CA HIS A 108 -18.76 -2.42 -9.02
C HIS A 108 -17.37 -1.84 -8.78
N ILE A 109 -16.83 -1.15 -9.80
CA ILE A 109 -15.54 -0.46 -9.69
C ILE A 109 -15.78 0.83 -8.89
N VAL A 110 -15.20 0.91 -7.70
CA VAL A 110 -15.20 2.13 -6.90
C VAL A 110 -14.21 3.13 -7.51
N GLN A 111 -14.70 4.32 -7.88
CA GLN A 111 -13.90 5.39 -8.48
C GLN A 111 -13.99 6.71 -7.70
N GLU A 112 -14.44 6.62 -6.44
CA GLU A 112 -14.64 7.77 -5.55
C GLU A 112 -13.46 7.98 -4.60
N GLY A 113 -13.38 9.16 -3.99
CA GLY A 113 -12.32 9.50 -3.04
C GLY A 113 -10.92 9.32 -3.64
N LEU A 114 -10.06 8.56 -2.94
CA LEU A 114 -8.69 8.29 -3.38
C LEU A 114 -8.63 7.44 -4.67
N TYR A 115 -9.64 6.62 -4.93
CA TYR A 115 -9.72 5.75 -6.12
C TYR A 115 -9.89 6.55 -7.42
N LYS A 116 -10.33 7.81 -7.35
CA LYS A 116 -10.35 8.71 -8.51
C LYS A 116 -8.94 9.02 -9.03
N TYR A 117 -7.93 8.99 -8.16
CA TYR A 117 -6.57 9.43 -8.47
C TYR A 117 -5.62 8.26 -8.74
N VAL A 118 -5.72 7.21 -7.91
CA VAL A 118 -4.87 6.01 -7.99
C VAL A 118 -5.72 4.76 -7.77
N ARG A 119 -5.40 3.66 -8.45
CA ARG A 119 -6.19 2.41 -8.35
C ARG A 119 -5.98 1.68 -7.04
N HIS A 120 -4.79 1.83 -6.44
CA HIS A 120 -4.35 1.08 -5.26
C HIS A 120 -4.00 1.99 -4.07
N PRO A 121 -4.91 2.89 -3.61
CA PRO A 121 -4.60 3.84 -2.53
C PRO A 121 -4.35 3.13 -1.18
N GLY A 122 -4.98 1.99 -0.94
CA GLY A 122 -4.74 1.17 0.25
C GLY A 122 -3.33 0.57 0.28
N TYR A 123 -2.83 0.11 -0.87
CA TYR A 123 -1.45 -0.40 -0.99
C TYR A 123 -0.41 0.72 -0.96
N LEU A 124 -0.70 1.88 -1.55
CA LEU A 124 0.15 3.05 -1.40
C LEU A 124 0.30 3.43 0.08
N SER A 125 -0.81 3.42 0.81
CA SER A 125 -0.81 3.68 2.25
C SER A 125 -0.02 2.63 3.03
N LEU A 126 -0.13 1.34 2.65
CA LEU A 126 0.68 0.28 3.24
C LEU A 126 2.18 0.48 3.03
N ILE A 127 2.60 0.90 1.83
CA ILE A 127 4.01 1.22 1.54
C ILE A 127 4.51 2.34 2.45
N ILE A 128 3.73 3.43 2.56
CA ILE A 128 4.07 4.57 3.42
C ILE A 128 4.18 4.11 4.89
N GLU A 129 3.21 3.34 5.39
CA GLU A 129 3.26 2.78 6.75
C GLU A 129 4.52 1.94 6.97
N THR A 130 4.89 1.07 6.03
CA THR A 130 6.07 0.21 6.15
C THR A 130 7.39 0.96 6.10
N LEU A 131 7.52 2.00 5.28
CA LEU A 131 8.73 2.84 5.22
C LEU A 131 8.90 3.70 6.47
N SER A 132 7.78 4.06 7.11
CA SER A 132 7.76 4.92 8.27
C SER A 132 8.32 4.24 9.52
N ILE A 133 8.11 2.93 9.67
CA ILE A 133 8.57 2.14 10.82
C ILE A 133 10.09 2.23 11.03
N PRO A 134 10.94 1.90 10.04
CA PRO A 134 12.38 2.03 10.20
C PRO A 134 12.83 3.49 10.37
N LEU A 135 12.17 4.47 9.73
CA LEU A 135 12.49 5.89 9.93
C LEU A 135 12.26 6.33 11.38
N MET A 136 11.16 5.91 12.00
CA MET A 136 10.88 6.20 13.41
C MET A 136 11.99 5.69 14.34
N LEU A 137 12.64 4.59 13.95
CA LEU A 137 13.68 3.89 14.70
C LEU A 137 15.12 4.23 14.23
N ASN A 138 15.26 5.13 13.25
CA ASN A 138 16.55 5.41 12.59
C ASN A 138 17.26 4.13 12.07
N ALA A 139 16.47 3.12 11.68
CA ALA A 139 16.93 1.82 11.21
C ALA A 139 17.09 1.82 9.68
N TYR A 140 18.21 2.36 9.19
CA TYR A 140 18.45 2.59 7.77
C TYR A 140 18.61 1.30 6.94
N TYR A 141 19.18 0.23 7.50
CA TYR A 141 19.27 -1.06 6.79
C TYR A 141 17.89 -1.70 6.63
N SER A 142 17.06 -1.63 7.67
CA SER A 142 15.66 -2.05 7.63
C SER A 142 14.85 -1.20 6.65
N PHE A 143 15.12 0.10 6.56
CA PHE A 143 14.54 0.99 5.54
C PHE A 143 14.87 0.52 4.12
N LEU A 144 16.13 0.19 3.83
CA LEU A 144 16.53 -0.43 2.56
C LEU A 144 15.83 -1.78 2.35
N GLY A 145 15.69 -2.58 3.41
CA GLY A 145 14.93 -3.82 3.40
C GLY A 145 13.50 -3.63 2.89
N VAL A 146 12.80 -2.58 3.32
CA VAL A 146 11.45 -2.24 2.83
C VAL A 146 11.47 -1.96 1.33
N ILE A 147 12.46 -1.20 0.84
CA ILE A 147 12.59 -0.84 -0.57
C ILE A 147 12.77 -2.08 -1.45
N PHE A 148 13.62 -3.01 -1.02
CA PHE A 148 13.95 -4.19 -1.84
C PHE A 148 13.01 -5.39 -1.66
N THR A 149 12.20 -5.41 -0.60
CA THR A 149 11.31 -6.56 -0.32
C THR A 149 9.83 -6.18 -0.31
N CYS A 150 9.41 -5.29 0.60
CA CYS A 150 8.00 -4.94 0.78
C CYS A 150 7.43 -4.23 -0.44
N ILE A 151 8.13 -3.23 -0.98
CA ILE A 151 7.64 -2.48 -2.14
C ILE A 151 7.40 -3.42 -3.34
N PRO A 152 8.39 -4.23 -3.80
CA PRO A 152 8.17 -5.22 -4.86
C PRO A 152 7.02 -6.19 -4.56
N ALA A 153 6.91 -6.71 -3.34
CA ALA A 153 5.84 -7.63 -2.96
C ALA A 153 4.45 -6.98 -3.08
N VAL A 154 4.31 -5.71 -2.68
CA VAL A 154 3.08 -4.94 -2.81
C VAL A 154 2.75 -4.66 -4.29
N LEU A 155 3.76 -4.31 -5.10
CA LEU A 155 3.57 -4.09 -6.54
C LEU A 155 3.10 -5.37 -7.26
N ILE A 156 3.71 -6.52 -6.95
CA ILE A 156 3.33 -7.83 -7.48
C ILE A 156 1.89 -8.16 -7.08
N ARG A 157 1.55 -7.94 -5.80
CA ARG A 157 0.19 -8.19 -5.30
C ARG A 157 -0.84 -7.31 -6.00
N ALA A 158 -0.57 -6.02 -6.17
CA ALA A 158 -1.44 -5.10 -6.90
C ALA A 158 -1.64 -5.51 -8.37
N LYS A 159 -0.59 -6.06 -9.01
CA LYS A 159 -0.68 -6.61 -10.37
C LYS A 159 -1.61 -7.82 -10.42
N PHE A 160 -1.53 -8.73 -9.45
CA PHE A 160 -2.45 -9.87 -9.37
C PHE A 160 -3.89 -9.41 -9.14
N GLU A 161 -4.11 -8.40 -8.30
CA GLU A 161 -5.44 -7.83 -8.09
C GLU A 161 -6.00 -7.20 -9.38
N ASP A 162 -5.19 -6.42 -10.09
CA ASP A 162 -5.58 -5.87 -11.41
C ASP A 162 -5.96 -7.01 -12.39
N MET A 163 -5.21 -8.12 -12.40
CA MET A 163 -5.50 -9.27 -13.28
C MET A 163 -6.82 -9.96 -12.93
N GLU A 164 -7.11 -10.17 -11.65
CA GLU A 164 -8.36 -10.80 -11.22
C GLU A 164 -9.56 -9.88 -11.49
N MET A 165 -9.39 -8.57 -11.29
CA MET A 165 -10.40 -7.57 -11.66
C MET A 165 -10.64 -7.53 -13.17
N GLU A 166 -9.60 -7.65 -14.00
CA GLU A 166 -9.76 -7.76 -15.46
C GLU A 166 -10.50 -9.02 -15.87
N LYS A 167 -10.20 -10.17 -15.26
CA LYS A 167 -10.89 -11.43 -15.56
C LYS A 167 -12.38 -11.38 -15.25
N LYS A 168 -12.78 -10.82 -14.09
CA LYS A 168 -14.18 -10.83 -13.65
C LYS A 168 -15.00 -9.65 -14.14
N ILE A 169 -14.43 -8.45 -14.15
CA ILE A 169 -15.15 -7.22 -14.50
C ILE A 169 -14.95 -6.85 -15.98
N GLY A 170 -13.88 -7.34 -16.60
CA GLY A 170 -13.63 -7.17 -18.02
C GLY A 170 -13.42 -5.73 -18.45
N LYS A 171 -14.04 -5.34 -19.57
CA LYS A 171 -13.81 -4.07 -20.29
C LYS A 171 -14.02 -2.83 -19.41
N LYS A 172 -14.94 -2.86 -18.45
CA LYS A 172 -15.18 -1.73 -17.52
C LYS A 172 -13.93 -1.43 -16.69
N PHE A 173 -13.23 -2.47 -16.23
CA PHE A 173 -12.01 -2.30 -15.45
C PHE A 173 -10.83 -1.87 -16.33
N SER A 174 -10.71 -2.42 -17.54
CA SER A 174 -9.69 -1.97 -18.51
C SER A 174 -9.84 -0.48 -18.82
N ALA A 175 -11.06 0.04 -19.00
CA ALA A 175 -11.31 1.46 -19.21
C ALA A 175 -10.87 2.32 -18.01
N TYR A 176 -11.12 1.87 -16.79
CA TYR A 176 -10.64 2.52 -15.57
C TYR A 176 -9.10 2.49 -15.46
N LYS A 177 -8.47 1.35 -15.77
CA LYS A 177 -7.00 1.17 -15.82
C LYS A 177 -6.32 2.11 -16.81
N MET A 178 -6.99 2.45 -17.90
CA MET A 178 -6.49 3.44 -18.87
C MET A 178 -6.52 4.87 -18.33
N LYS A 179 -7.52 5.23 -17.51
CA LYS A 179 -7.68 6.61 -16.99
C LYS A 179 -6.92 6.88 -15.70
N THR A 180 -6.78 5.88 -14.84
CA THR A 180 -6.24 6.02 -13.48
C THR A 180 -4.91 5.28 -13.37
N GLY A 181 -3.91 5.83 -12.68
CA GLY A 181 -2.62 5.16 -12.49
C GLY A 181 -2.64 4.18 -11.31
N ALA A 182 -1.68 3.24 -11.22
CA ALA A 182 -1.68 2.24 -10.15
C ALA A 182 -1.43 2.88 -8.77
N PHE A 183 -0.30 3.59 -8.63
CA PHE A 183 0.15 4.24 -7.39
C PHE A 183 0.42 5.74 -7.55
N ILE A 184 0.59 6.23 -8.78
CA ILE A 184 0.82 7.64 -9.11
C ILE A 184 -0.28 8.08 -10.10
N PRO A 185 -0.94 9.22 -9.91
CA PRO A 185 -1.95 9.70 -10.84
C PRO A 185 -1.40 9.89 -12.26
N LYS A 186 -2.08 9.35 -13.28
CA LYS A 186 -1.64 9.48 -14.68
C LYS A 186 -1.51 10.92 -15.15
N LYS A 187 -2.35 11.83 -14.65
CA LYS A 187 -2.26 13.27 -14.97
C LYS A 187 -0.89 13.87 -14.62
N LEU A 188 -0.25 13.39 -13.55
CA LEU A 188 1.10 13.82 -13.16
C LEU A 188 2.20 13.20 -14.05
N LEU A 189 1.95 12.05 -14.66
CA LEU A 189 2.89 11.39 -15.58
C LEU A 189 2.83 11.99 -17.00
N VAL A 190 1.64 12.40 -17.46
CA VAL A 190 1.46 13.00 -18.80
C VAL A 190 2.08 14.40 -18.90
N LEU A 191 2.14 15.15 -17.79
CA LEU A 191 2.73 16.49 -17.74
C LEU A 191 4.27 16.53 -17.94
N LYS A 192 4.95 15.39 -18.06
CA LYS A 192 6.42 15.29 -18.21
C LYS A 192 6.91 14.78 -19.57
N ILE A 193 6.02 14.44 -20.51
CA ILE A 193 6.44 14.03 -21.86
C ILE A 193 6.17 15.20 -22.81
N PRO A 194 7.19 16.02 -23.17
CA PRO A 194 7.03 16.90 -24.32
C PRO A 194 6.73 16.00 -25.51
N THR A 195 5.52 16.16 -26.06
CA THR A 195 5.07 15.46 -27.24
C THR A 195 6.10 15.66 -28.34
N LEU A 196 6.86 14.62 -28.69
CA LEU A 196 7.61 14.59 -29.94
C LEU A 196 6.56 14.70 -31.05
N LYS A 197 6.41 15.90 -31.61
CA LYS A 197 5.65 16.15 -32.83
C LYS A 197 6.12 15.12 -33.85
N LYS A 198 5.23 14.18 -34.22
CA LYS A 198 5.42 13.33 -35.39
C LYS A 198 5.62 14.25 -36.59
N LYS A 199 6.88 14.37 -37.06
CA LYS A 199 7.19 14.93 -38.38
C LYS A 199 6.42 14.09 -39.40
N HIS A 200 5.50 14.72 -40.13
CA HIS A 200 4.88 14.09 -41.29
C HIS A 200 5.98 13.72 -42.29
N PRO A 201 5.90 12.55 -42.95
CA PRO A 201 6.79 12.28 -44.07
C PRO A 201 6.45 13.27 -45.21
N PRO A 202 7.45 13.73 -45.98
CA PRO A 202 7.18 14.55 -47.15
C PRO A 202 6.35 13.74 -48.14
N LYS A 203 5.26 14.34 -48.64
CA LYS A 203 4.53 13.82 -49.79
C LYS A 203 5.45 13.94 -50.99
N THR A 204 5.94 12.82 -51.51
CA THR A 204 6.54 12.75 -52.85
C THR A 204 5.40 12.70 -53.86
N SER A 205 5.24 13.79 -54.62
CA SER A 205 4.53 13.85 -55.89
C SER A 205 5.35 13.20 -56.99
#